data_AF-A0A357AZM9-F1
#
_entry.id   AF-A0A357AZM9-F1
#
_cell.length_a   1.000
_cell.length_b   1.000
_cell.length_c   1.000
_cell.angle_alpha   90.00
_cell.angle_beta   90.00
_cell.angle_gamma   90.00
#
_symmetry.space_group_name_H-M   'P 1'
#
loop_
_entity.id
_entity.type
_entity.pdbx_description
1 polymer ?
#
loop_
_entity_poly.entity_id
_entity_poly.type
_entity_poly.pdbx_seq_one_letter_code
_entity_poly.pdbx_strand_id
1 'polypeptide(L)'
;MIHIDITLEDIDFDGLIDLYLPLMMDKLRESDSAISRLLSGGMPENLAKATLHKLPPDTKARIAVELINRNSDNLKAEVEQYARENGVGIRIGRITAAI
;
A
#
# COMPACT_ATOMS: atom_id res chain seq x y z
N MET A 1 22.95 3.30 13.78
CA MET A 1 21.98 3.18 12.66
C MET A 1 22.49 2.07 11.77
N ILE A 2 21.67 1.06 11.49
CA ILE A 2 22.00 -0.05 10.59
C ILE A 2 21.13 0.05 9.32
N HIS A 3 21.63 -0.47 8.20
CA HIS A 3 20.88 -0.56 6.97
C HIS A 3 20.44 -2.01 6.76
N ILE A 4 19.18 -2.19 6.37
CA ILE A 4 18.59 -3.48 6.07
C ILE A 4 17.95 -3.35 4.70
N ASP A 5 18.39 -4.19 3.77
CA ASP A 5 17.77 -4.33 2.45
C ASP A 5 16.78 -5.50 2.49
N ILE A 6 15.52 -5.20 2.17
CA ILE A 6 14.42 -6.18 2.18
C ILE A 6 13.84 -6.25 0.77
N THR A 7 13.80 -7.46 0.21
CA THR A 7 13.08 -7.76 -1.03
C THR A 7 11.78 -8.46 -0.67
N LEU A 8 10.66 -7.94 -1.18
CA LEU A 8 9.35 -8.56 -1.04
C LEU A 8 9.04 -9.31 -2.33
N GLU A 9 8.92 -10.64 -2.22
CA GLU A 9 8.53 -11.53 -3.32
C GLU A 9 7.09 -12.02 -3.09
N ASP A 10 6.42 -12.45 -4.16
CA ASP A 10 5.07 -13.05 -4.11
C ASP A 10 4.02 -12.24 -3.34
N ILE A 11 4.05 -10.91 -3.50
CA ILE A 11 3.09 -10.01 -2.85
C ILE A 11 1.67 -10.34 -3.32
N ASP A 12 0.78 -10.63 -2.37
CA ASP A 12 -0.66 -10.73 -2.62
C ASP A 12 -1.25 -9.34 -2.86
N PHE A 13 -1.12 -8.88 -4.11
CA PHE A 13 -1.66 -7.59 -4.54
C PHE A 13 -3.18 -7.54 -4.46
N ASP A 14 -3.85 -8.67 -4.64
CA ASP A 14 -5.32 -8.72 -4.57
C ASP A 14 -5.80 -8.58 -3.12
N GLY A 15 -5.12 -9.20 -2.16
CA GLY A 15 -5.34 -8.99 -0.73
C GLY A 15 -5.02 -7.56 -0.27
N LEU A 16 -3.94 -6.96 -0.78
CA LEU A 16 -3.62 -5.54 -0.53
C LEU A 16 -4.71 -4.61 -1.08
N ILE A 17 -5.15 -4.84 -2.31
CA ILE A 17 -6.22 -4.07 -2.94
C ILE A 17 -7.49 -4.17 -2.08
N ASP A 18 -7.86 -5.37 -1.61
CA ASP A 18 -9.05 -5.59 -0.79
C ASP A 18 -9.00 -4.89 0.56
N LEU A 19 -7.85 -4.93 1.23
CA LEU A 19 -7.66 -4.30 2.54
C LEU A 19 -7.69 -2.77 2.44
N TYR A 20 -7.07 -2.21 1.41
CA TYR A 20 -6.87 -0.77 1.30
C TYR A 20 -7.93 -0.06 0.45
N LEU A 21 -8.67 -0.73 -0.45
CA LEU A 21 -9.73 -0.11 -1.27
C LEU A 21 -10.69 0.78 -0.49
N PRO A 22 -11.26 0.35 0.66
CA PRO A 22 -12.20 1.17 1.41
C PRO A 22 -11.54 2.45 1.95
N LEU A 23 -10.32 2.30 2.49
CA LEU A 23 -9.49 3.40 3.01
C LEU A 23 -9.04 4.36 1.90
N MET A 24 -8.89 3.82 0.69
CA MET A 24 -8.57 4.60 -0.49
C MET A 24 -9.80 5.31 -1.03
N MET A 25 -10.98 4.69 -1.16
CA MET A 25 -12.17 5.34 -1.70
C MET A 25 -12.54 6.62 -0.96
N ASP A 26 -12.37 6.64 0.37
CA ASP A 26 -12.56 7.83 1.19
C ASP A 26 -11.51 8.91 0.92
N LYS A 27 -10.23 8.54 0.75
CA LYS A 27 -9.11 9.47 0.49
C LYS A 27 -8.89 9.83 -0.99
N LEU A 28 -9.47 9.07 -1.91
CA LEU A 28 -9.34 9.23 -3.36
C LEU A 28 -10.19 10.39 -3.86
N ARG A 29 -11.32 10.67 -3.21
CA ARG A 29 -12.13 11.86 -3.46
C ARG A 29 -11.36 13.17 -3.24
N GLU A 30 -10.27 13.12 -2.48
CA GLU A 30 -9.47 14.28 -2.09
C GLU A 30 -8.06 14.31 -2.72
N SER A 31 -7.66 13.32 -3.53
CA SER A 31 -6.28 13.20 -4.03
C SER A 31 -6.16 13.11 -5.56
N ASP A 32 -5.07 13.64 -6.12
CA ASP A 32 -4.69 13.51 -7.55
C ASP A 32 -3.73 12.31 -7.78
N SER A 33 -4.06 11.15 -7.20
CA SER A 33 -3.27 9.93 -7.37
C SER A 33 -3.59 9.23 -8.70
N ALA A 34 -2.69 8.36 -9.18
CA ALA A 34 -2.95 7.55 -10.38
C ALA A 34 -4.21 6.68 -10.24
N ILE A 35 -4.50 6.26 -9.01
CA ILE A 35 -5.67 5.46 -8.66
C ILE A 35 -6.92 6.35 -8.61
N SER A 36 -6.79 7.61 -8.16
CA SER A 36 -7.89 8.59 -8.22
C SER A 36 -8.26 8.85 -9.67
N ARG A 37 -7.29 9.05 -10.56
CA ARG A 37 -7.53 9.21 -12.00
C ARG A 37 -8.17 7.98 -12.65
N LEU A 38 -7.89 6.78 -12.12
CA LEU A 38 -8.50 5.53 -12.59
C LEU A 38 -9.96 5.39 -12.11
N LEU A 39 -10.29 5.93 -10.92
CA LEU A 39 -11.56 5.74 -10.23
C LEU A 39 -12.47 7.00 -10.22
N SER A 40 -11.99 8.14 -10.71
CA SER A 40 -12.62 9.48 -10.63
C SER A 40 -13.96 9.61 -11.37
N GLY A 41 -14.43 8.57 -12.06
CA GLY A 41 -15.71 8.56 -12.77
C GLY A 41 -16.96 8.34 -11.90
N GLY A 42 -16.84 8.35 -10.56
CA GLY A 42 -17.96 7.98 -9.68
C GLY A 42 -18.32 6.50 -9.78
N MET A 43 -17.32 5.66 -10.06
CA MET A 43 -17.50 4.23 -10.27
C MET A 43 -18.00 3.55 -8.96
N PRO A 44 -19.03 2.70 -9.03
CA PRO A 44 -19.44 1.88 -7.89
C PRO A 44 -18.28 1.03 -7.34
N GLU A 45 -18.20 0.87 -6.02
CA GLU A 45 -17.09 0.20 -5.33
C GLU A 45 -16.81 -1.22 -5.84
N ASN A 46 -17.87 -1.98 -6.14
CA ASN A 46 -17.78 -3.31 -6.73
C ASN A 46 -17.15 -3.32 -8.14
N LEU A 47 -17.41 -2.30 -8.94
CA LEU A 47 -16.81 -2.10 -10.26
C LEU A 47 -15.36 -1.61 -10.16
N ALA A 48 -15.07 -0.73 -9.19
CA ALA A 48 -13.71 -0.30 -8.88
C ALA A 48 -12.84 -1.49 -8.49
N LYS A 49 -13.35 -2.34 -7.60
CA LYS A 49 -12.70 -3.59 -7.18
C LYS A 49 -12.44 -4.52 -8.36
N ALA A 50 -13.48 -4.80 -9.17
CA ALA A 50 -13.34 -5.66 -10.34
C ALA A 50 -12.33 -5.11 -11.37
N THR A 51 -12.21 -3.79 -11.49
CA THR A 51 -11.27 -3.12 -12.40
C THR A 51 -9.84 -3.24 -11.87
N LEU A 52 -9.63 -3.01 -10.58
CA LEU A 52 -8.32 -3.12 -9.93
C LEU A 52 -7.76 -4.56 -9.99
N HIS A 53 -8.60 -5.58 -9.79
CA HIS A 53 -8.18 -6.98 -9.94
C HIS A 53 -7.74 -7.34 -11.35
N LYS A 54 -8.29 -6.68 -12.38
CA LYS A 54 -7.97 -6.93 -13.79
C LYS A 54 -6.75 -6.15 -14.29
N LEU A 55 -6.14 -5.32 -13.45
CA LEU A 55 -4.96 -4.57 -13.85
C LEU A 55 -3.78 -5.48 -14.18
N PRO A 56 -2.94 -5.10 -15.16
CA PRO A 56 -1.69 -5.79 -15.42
C PRO A 56 -0.81 -5.87 -14.16
N PRO A 57 -0.02 -6.94 -13.98
CA PRO A 57 0.85 -7.11 -12.82
C PRO A 57 1.75 -5.89 -12.54
N ASP A 58 2.37 -5.32 -13.59
CA ASP A 58 3.23 -4.13 -13.46
C ASP A 58 2.50 -2.92 -12.90
N THR A 59 1.23 -2.74 -13.25
CA THR A 59 0.40 -1.65 -12.74
C THR A 59 0.00 -1.89 -11.29
N LYS A 60 -0.33 -3.14 -10.91
CA LYS A 60 -0.59 -3.52 -9.52
C LYS A 60 0.64 -3.27 -8.64
N ALA A 61 1.83 -3.63 -9.13
CA ALA A 61 3.08 -3.41 -8.43
C ALA A 61 3.35 -1.90 -8.21
N ARG A 62 3.13 -1.06 -9.23
CA ARG A 62 3.27 0.41 -9.09
C ARG A 62 2.32 1.00 -8.06
N ILE A 63 1.07 0.53 -8.04
CA ILE A 63 0.07 0.92 -7.05
C ILE A 63 0.53 0.53 -5.64
N ALA A 64 1.05 -0.69 -5.46
CA ALA A 64 1.56 -1.14 -4.18
C ALA A 64 2.76 -0.29 -3.69
N VAL A 65 3.69 0.06 -4.59
CA VAL A 65 4.80 0.96 -4.25
C VAL A 65 4.30 2.34 -3.81
N GLU A 66 3.34 2.92 -4.52
CA GLU A 66 2.74 4.19 -4.13
C GLU A 66 2.07 4.09 -2.75
N LEU A 67 1.35 3.00 -2.50
CA LEU A 67 0.67 2.75 -1.23
C LEU A 67 1.64 2.58 -0.05
N ILE A 68 2.70 1.78 -0.22
CA ILE A 68 3.72 1.58 0.81
C ILE A 68 4.39 2.91 1.15
N ASN A 69 4.78 3.68 0.13
CA ASN A 69 5.44 4.98 0.34
C ASN A 69 4.52 5.99 1.02
N ARG A 70 3.25 6.10 0.59
CA ARG A 70 2.25 7.00 1.20
C ARG A 70 1.91 6.64 2.64
N ASN A 71 1.91 5.34 2.98
CA ASN A 71 1.56 4.85 4.32
C ASN A 71 2.79 4.43 5.13
N SER A 72 3.98 4.86 4.74
CA SER A 72 5.25 4.43 5.34
C SER A 72 5.32 4.72 6.85
N ASP A 73 4.71 5.80 7.33
CA ASP A 73 4.64 6.09 8.77
C ASP A 73 3.80 5.08 9.55
N ASN A 74 2.64 4.70 9.02
CA ASN A 74 1.78 3.68 9.63
C ASN A 74 2.47 2.32 9.62
N LEU A 75 3.09 1.94 8.49
CA LEU A 75 3.81 0.68 8.37
C LEU A 75 4.99 0.61 9.35
N LYS A 76 5.73 1.71 9.53
CA LYS A 76 6.79 1.79 10.57
C LYS A 76 6.22 1.52 11.95
N ALA A 77 5.12 2.18 12.30
CA ALA A 77 4.51 2.04 13.62
C ALA A 77 4.05 0.60 13.89
N GLU A 78 3.42 -0.06 12.90
CA GLU A 78 2.98 -1.45 13.03
C GLU A 78 4.16 -2.42 13.20
N VAL A 79 5.22 -2.28 12.40
CA VAL A 79 6.41 -3.13 12.52
C VAL A 79 7.14 -2.91 13.85
N GLU A 80 7.28 -1.66 14.28
CA GLU A 80 7.89 -1.32 15.58
C GLU A 80 7.07 -1.85 16.76
N GLN A 81 5.74 -1.77 16.67
CA GLN A 81 4.83 -2.34 17.67
C GLN A 81 4.96 -3.86 17.72
N TYR A 82 4.89 -4.52 16.57
CA TYR A 82 5.03 -5.98 16.46
C TYR A 82 6.37 -6.46 17.04
N ALA A 83 7.48 -5.80 16.70
CA ALA A 83 8.79 -6.14 17.25
C ALA A 83 8.82 -5.98 18.78
N ARG A 84 8.23 -4.91 19.31
CA ARG A 84 8.18 -4.64 20.75
C ARG A 84 7.35 -5.69 21.50
N GLU A 85 6.20 -6.08 20.96
CA GLU A 85 5.35 -7.15 21.50
C GLU A 85 6.10 -8.49 21.54
N ASN A 86 7.04 -8.71 20.63
CA ASN A 86 7.92 -9.88 20.59
C ASN A 86 9.26 -9.66 21.34
N GLY A 87 9.33 -8.64 22.21
CA GLY A 87 10.48 -8.41 23.11
C GLY A 87 11.66 -7.68 22.48
N VAL A 88 11.55 -7.18 21.25
CA VAL A 88 12.63 -6.49 20.53
C VAL A 88 12.27 -5.02 20.31
N GLY A 89 12.96 -4.11 20.99
CA GLY A 89 12.78 -2.67 20.79
C GLY A 89 13.56 -2.15 19.57
N ILE A 90 12.86 -1.85 18.48
CA ILE A 90 13.44 -1.22 17.28
C ILE A 90 12.81 0.14 17.00
N ARG A 91 13.51 0.97 16.22
CA ARG A 91 12.97 2.15 15.54
C ARG A 91 13.40 2.14 14.09
N ILE A 92 12.46 2.31 13.19
CA ILE A 92 12.66 2.34 11.75
C ILE A 92 12.84 3.79 11.32
N GLY A 93 14.04 4.11 10.81
CA GLY A 93 14.33 5.47 10.34
C GLY A 93 13.61 5.83 9.06
N ARG A 94 13.55 4.90 8.10
CA ARG A 94 12.93 5.10 6.78
C ARG A 94 12.45 3.77 6.21
N ILE A 95 11.29 3.79 5.55
CA ILE A 95 10.83 2.75 4.63
C ILE A 95 10.65 3.42 3.26
N THR A 96 11.13 2.77 2.21
CA THR A 96 10.93 3.22 0.84
C THR A 96 10.78 1.99 -0.05
N ALA A 97 9.76 1.99 -0.90
CA ALA A 97 9.52 0.96 -1.88
C ALA A 97 9.84 1.49 -3.29
N ALA A 98 10.36 0.62 -4.15
CA ALA A 98 10.66 0.87 -5.56
C ALA A 98 10.57 -0.45 -6.35
N ILE A 99 10.46 -0.34 -7.68
CA ILE A 99 10.43 -1.45 -8.66
C ILE A 99 11.45 -1.13 -9.75
#